data_AF-A0AAV3KYK8-F1
#
_entry.id   AF-A0AAV3KYK8-F1
#
_cell.length_a   1.000
_cell.length_b   1.000
_cell.length_c   1.000
_cell.angle_alpha   90.00
_cell.angle_beta   90.00
_cell.angle_gamma   90.00
#
_symmetry.space_group_name_H-M   'P 1'
#
loop_
_entity.id
_entity.type
_entity.pdbx_description
1 polymer ?
#
loop_
_entity_poly.entity_id
_entity_poly.type
_entity_poly.pdbx_seq_one_letter_code
_entity_poly.pdbx_strand_id
1 'polypeptide(L)'
;MNLIATYYRTLEELKKQNAKWFFQALLCLEVGVKPSTIKPSEYQALELTYAKFIETKKAKTVSSEWLDYFENINKYGAYYTMKKEDNENE
;
A
#
# COMPACT_ATOMS: atom_id res chain seq x y z
N MET A 1 11.94 20.18 4.15
CA MET A 1 10.48 20.40 4.26
C MET A 1 9.80 19.04 4.12
N ASN A 2 8.97 18.65 5.08
CA ASN A 2 8.25 17.37 5.05
C ASN A 2 6.88 17.60 4.37
N LEU A 3 6.58 16.83 3.33
CA LEU A 3 5.37 16.98 2.52
C LEU A 3 4.30 15.93 2.83
N ILE A 4 4.48 15.06 3.83
CA ILE A 4 3.56 13.94 4.14
C ILE A 4 2.10 14.41 4.23
N ALA A 5 1.83 15.55 4.85
CA ALA A 5 0.47 16.09 4.96
C ALA A 5 -0.16 16.41 3.59
N THR A 6 0.63 16.94 2.64
CA THR A 6 0.19 17.20 1.28
C THR A 6 -0.10 15.91 0.54
N TYR A 7 0.84 14.95 0.58
CA TYR A 7 0.66 13.64 -0.06
C TYR A 7 -0.55 12.91 0.51
N TYR A 8 -0.74 12.90 1.82
CA TYR A 8 -1.90 12.28 2.47
C TYR A 8 -3.21 12.88 1.95
N ARG A 9 -3.34 14.23 1.95
CA ARG A 9 -4.56 14.90 1.50
C ARG A 9 -4.87 14.59 0.03
N THR A 10 -3.86 14.66 -0.84
CA THR A 10 -4.03 14.32 -2.26
C THR A 10 -4.47 12.88 -2.45
N LEU A 11 -3.82 11.92 -1.78
CA LEU A 11 -4.19 10.51 -1.88
C LEU A 11 -5.60 10.25 -1.31
N GLU A 12 -5.97 10.92 -0.21
CA GLU A 12 -7.31 10.83 0.39
C GLU A 12 -8.39 11.35 -0.58
N GLU A 13 -8.16 12.50 -1.23
CA GLU A 13 -9.07 13.07 -2.21
C GLU A 13 -9.23 12.17 -3.44
N LEU A 14 -8.13 11.65 -4.00
CA LEU A 14 -8.16 10.73 -5.14
C LEU A 14 -8.94 9.46 -4.82
N LYS A 15 -8.73 8.90 -3.62
CA LYS A 15 -9.46 7.71 -3.14
C LYS A 15 -10.97 7.98 -3.04
N LYS A 16 -11.37 9.16 -2.55
CA LYS A 16 -12.79 9.56 -2.46
C LYS A 16 -13.42 9.73 -3.83
N GLN A 17 -12.69 10.28 -4.80
CA GLN A 17 -13.19 10.49 -6.16
C GLN A 17 -13.40 9.17 -6.90
N ASN A 18 -12.42 8.27 -6.89
CA ASN A 18 -12.55 6.97 -7.53
C ASN A 18 -11.66 5.91 -6.85
N ALA A 19 -12.26 5.14 -5.95
CA ALA A 19 -11.55 4.11 -5.18
C ALA A 19 -10.93 3.01 -6.07
N LYS A 20 -11.56 2.68 -7.20
CA LYS A 20 -11.05 1.69 -8.15
C LYS A 20 -9.77 2.17 -8.82
N TRP A 21 -9.81 3.34 -9.43
CA TRP A 21 -8.64 3.90 -10.11
C TRP A 21 -7.52 4.22 -9.15
N PHE A 22 -7.86 4.69 -7.95
CA PHE A 22 -6.88 4.88 -6.88
C PHE A 22 -6.15 3.58 -6.55
N PHE A 23 -6.88 2.49 -6.30
CA PHE A 23 -6.31 1.18 -6.03
C PHE A 23 -5.43 0.68 -7.19
N GLN A 24 -5.95 0.72 -8.42
CA GLN A 24 -5.24 0.24 -9.61
C GLN A 24 -3.97 1.07 -9.87
N ALA A 25 -4.00 2.39 -9.63
CA ALA A 25 -2.82 3.25 -9.76
C ALA A 25 -1.75 2.90 -8.71
N LEU A 26 -2.13 2.67 -7.46
CA LEU A 26 -1.18 2.21 -6.43
C LEU A 26 -0.57 0.85 -6.79
N LEU A 27 -1.39 -0.08 -7.30
CA LEU A 27 -0.90 -1.39 -7.71
C LEU A 27 0.07 -1.28 -8.89
N CYS A 28 -0.24 -0.46 -9.90
CA CYS A 28 0.67 -0.17 -11.02
C CYS A 28 2.03 0.36 -10.56
N LEU A 29 2.06 1.25 -9.56
CA LEU A 29 3.30 1.76 -8.98
C LEU A 29 4.13 0.63 -8.36
N GLU A 30 3.49 -0.25 -7.57
CA GLU A 30 4.15 -1.34 -6.87
C GLU A 30 4.72 -2.41 -7.82
N VAL A 31 3.96 -2.79 -8.86
CA VAL A 31 4.40 -3.83 -9.81
C VAL A 31 5.20 -3.27 -11.00
N GLY A 32 5.41 -1.95 -11.07
CA GLY A 32 6.15 -1.31 -12.16
C GLY A 32 5.42 -1.27 -13.52
N VAL A 33 4.10 -1.49 -13.54
CA VAL A 33 3.28 -1.42 -14.76
C VAL A 33 2.95 0.04 -15.06
N LYS A 34 3.25 0.49 -16.29
CA LYS A 34 2.94 1.85 -16.73
C LYS A 34 1.58 1.89 -17.44
N PRO A 35 0.59 2.67 -16.96
CA PRO A 35 -0.71 2.77 -17.62
C PRO A 35 -0.65 3.22 -19.09
N SER A 36 0.34 4.05 -19.45
CA SER A 36 0.52 4.53 -20.82
C SER A 36 0.96 3.46 -21.82
N THR A 37 1.51 2.34 -21.34
CA THR A 37 1.99 1.22 -22.16
C THR A 37 1.43 -0.12 -21.68
N ILE A 38 0.27 -0.10 -21.03
CA ILE A 38 -0.31 -1.29 -20.39
C ILE A 38 -0.75 -2.30 -21.45
N LYS A 39 -0.41 -3.57 -21.23
CA LYS A 39 -0.85 -4.67 -22.08
C LYS A 39 -2.27 -5.09 -21.75
N PRO A 40 -3.03 -5.69 -22.69
CA PRO A 40 -4.36 -6.20 -22.40
C PRO A 40 -4.41 -7.18 -21.21
N SER A 41 -3.41 -8.05 -21.08
CA SER A 41 -3.30 -8.99 -19.96
C SER A 41 -3.07 -8.31 -18.61
N GLU A 42 -2.26 -7.25 -18.58
CA GLU A 42 -2.00 -6.45 -17.37
C GLU A 42 -3.25 -5.68 -16.96
N TYR A 43 -3.96 -5.10 -17.92
CA TYR A 43 -5.23 -4.44 -17.68
C TYR A 43 -6.28 -5.42 -17.11
N GLN A 44 -6.39 -6.61 -17.70
CA GLN A 44 -7.28 -7.65 -17.19
C GLN A 44 -6.89 -8.08 -15.76
N ALA A 45 -5.59 -8.21 -15.48
CA ALA A 45 -5.12 -8.51 -14.13
C ALA A 45 -5.54 -7.41 -13.13
N LEU A 46 -5.39 -6.13 -13.47
CA LEU A 46 -5.84 -5.00 -12.62
C LEU A 46 -7.34 -5.07 -12.30
N GLU A 47 -8.17 -5.45 -13.28
CA GLU A 47 -9.61 -5.58 -13.11
C GLU A 47 -9.96 -6.73 -12.15
N LEU A 48 -9.38 -7.91 -12.38
CA LEU A 48 -9.61 -9.09 -11.56
C LEU A 48 -9.09 -8.92 -10.13
N THR A 49 -7.92 -8.28 -9.96
CA THR A 49 -7.36 -8.00 -8.63
C THR A 49 -8.24 -7.01 -7.86
N TYR A 50 -8.76 -5.97 -8.52
CA TYR A 50 -9.70 -5.04 -7.87
C TYR A 50 -11.00 -5.75 -7.47
N ALA A 51 -11.55 -6.61 -8.34
CA ALA A 51 -12.71 -7.42 -8.02
C ALA A 51 -12.46 -8.29 -6.77
N LYS A 52 -11.28 -8.89 -6.65
CA LYS A 52 -10.92 -9.66 -5.46
C LYS A 52 -10.76 -8.80 -4.21
N PHE A 53 -10.20 -7.60 -4.36
CA PHE A 53 -10.01 -6.65 -3.26
C PHE A 53 -11.35 -6.22 -2.65
N ILE A 54 -12.35 -5.89 -3.49
CA ILE A 54 -13.67 -5.47 -3.01
C ILE A 54 -14.45 -6.61 -2.33
N GLU A 55 -14.33 -7.85 -2.84
CA GLU A 55 -14.92 -9.03 -2.20
C GLU A 55 -14.41 -9.22 -0.78
N THR A 56 -13.13 -8.91 -0.56
CA THR A 56 -12.45 -9.19 0.70
C THR A 56 -12.85 -8.21 1.81
N LYS A 57 -13.51 -7.08 1.50
CA LYS A 57 -14.07 -5.99 2.38
C LYS A 57 -13.19 -5.43 3.51
N LYS A 58 -12.06 -6.06 3.84
CA LYS A 58 -11.11 -5.75 4.92
C LYS A 58 -9.68 -5.62 4.40
N ALA A 59 -9.47 -5.73 3.09
CA ALA A 59 -8.14 -5.62 2.50
C ALA A 59 -7.61 -4.20 2.72
N LYS A 60 -6.49 -4.10 3.42
CA LYS A 60 -5.79 -2.83 3.66
C LYS A 60 -4.95 -2.50 2.42
N THR A 61 -4.77 -1.21 2.15
CA THR A 61 -3.94 -0.73 1.02
C THR A 61 -2.45 -0.87 1.27
N VAL A 62 -2.04 -1.02 2.53
CA VAL A 62 -0.68 -1.32 2.95
C VAL A 62 -0.64 -2.78 3.40
N SER A 63 0.46 -3.49 3.13
CA SER A 63 0.64 -4.86 3.59
C SER A 63 0.54 -4.95 5.12
N SER A 64 0.09 -6.10 5.62
CA SER A 64 0.00 -6.35 7.06
C SER A 64 1.36 -6.17 7.75
N GLU A 65 2.44 -6.60 7.11
CA GLU A 65 3.81 -6.49 7.65
C GLU A 65 4.18 -5.05 8.04
N TRP A 66 4.01 -4.09 7.12
CA TRP A 66 4.38 -2.69 7.39
C TRP A 66 3.45 -2.02 8.41
N LEU A 67 2.19 -2.46 8.46
CA LEU A 67 1.24 -1.98 9.47
C LEU A 67 1.60 -2.50 10.85
N ASP A 68 1.89 -3.79 10.96
CA ASP A 68 2.33 -4.41 12.21
C ASP A 68 3.66 -3.79 12.67
N TYR A 69 4.58 -3.53 11.74
CA TYR A 69 5.84 -2.85 12.03
C TYR A 69 5.61 -1.43 12.58
N PHE A 70 4.73 -0.65 11.94
CA PHE A 70 4.35 0.67 12.42
C PHE A 70 3.69 0.62 13.80
N GLU A 71 2.72 -0.28 14.00
CA GLU A 71 2.00 -0.44 15.27
C GLU A 71 2.95 -0.83 16.41
N ASN A 72 3.91 -1.72 16.14
CA ASN A 72 4.93 -2.12 17.11
C ASN A 72 5.88 -0.97 17.46
N ILE A 73 6.41 -0.24 16.48
CA ILE A 73 7.25 0.94 16.76
C ILE A 73 6.47 2.00 17.51
N ASN A 74 5.21 2.25 17.14
CA ASN A 74 4.38 3.23 17.83
C ASN A 74 4.11 2.84 19.29
N LYS A 75 4.00 1.53 19.59
CA LYS A 75 3.75 1.01 20.94
C LYS A 75 5.01 0.89 21.79
N TYR A 76 6.12 0.45 21.19
CA TYR A 76 7.33 0.06 21.91
C TYR A 76 8.53 0.99 21.66
N GLY A 77 8.39 1.98 20.79
CA GLY A 77 9.45 2.90 20.40
C GLY A 77 10.60 2.21 19.68
N ALA A 78 11.77 2.87 19.65
CA ALA A 78 12.99 2.35 19.03
C ALA A 78 13.52 1.04 19.67
N TYR A 79 13.01 0.64 20.83
CA TYR A 79 13.38 -0.61 21.47
C TYR A 79 12.93 -1.84 20.65
N TYR A 80 11.86 -1.71 19.86
CA TYR A 80 11.41 -2.77 18.97
C TYR A 80 12.42 -3.05 17.86
N THR A 81 13.06 -2.02 17.29
CA THR A 81 14.04 -2.20 16.21
C THR A 81 15.30 -2.86 16.73
N MET A 82 15.78 -2.46 17.91
CA MET A 82 16.96 -3.06 18.55
C MET A 82 16.76 -4.56 18.83
N LYS A 83 15.59 -4.95 19.37
CA LYS A 83 15.28 -6.37 19.61
C LYS A 83 15.13 -7.20 18.34
N LYS A 84 14.66 -6.61 17.24
CA LYS A 84 14.49 -7.35 15.97
C LYS A 84 15.85 -7.63 15.34
N GLU A 85 16.78 -6.68 15.38
CA GLU A 85 18.17 -6.86 14.91
C GLU A 85 18.90 -7.94 15.72
N ASP A 86 18.69 -8.03 17.05
CA ASP A 86 19.30 -9.08 17.86
C ASP A 86 18.79 -10.49 17.50
N ASN A 87 17.51 -10.63 17.16
CA ASN A 87 16.91 -11.93 16.78
C ASN A 87 17.18 -12.33 15.32
N GLU A 88 17.49 -11.40 14.41
CA GLU A 88 17.81 -11.70 13.01
C GLU A 88 19.30 -12.07 12.81
N ASN A 89 20.14 -11.81 13.82
CA ASN A 89 21.57 -12.11 13.81
C ASN A 89 21.96 -13.38 14.62
N GLU A 90 20.97 -14.14 15.11
CA GLU A 90 21.12 -15.52 15.65
C GLU A 90 20.67 -16.57 14.62
#